data_AF-A0A5C7UNP1-F1
#
_entry.id   AF-A0A5C7UNP1-F1
#
_cell.length_a   1.000
_cell.length_b   1.000
_cell.length_c   1.000
_cell.angle_alpha   90.00
_cell.angle_beta   90.00
_cell.angle_gamma   90.00
#
_symmetry.space_group_name_H-M   'P 1'
#
loop_
_entity.id
_entity.type
_entity.pdbx_description
1 polymer ?
#
loop_
_entity_poly.entity_id
_entity_poly.type
_entity_poly.pdbx_seq_one_letter_code
_entity_poly.pdbx_strand_id
1 'polypeptide(L)'
;MITMADQGCVSLYADKMVYCWNTYFKRNIGSVNDRVYLLTLAVNEVHIRCGVPRITFSDLGNKSPTTIGTFDRTAWHMKLNYAVIGGYVDENGFMLMAEAIYHEARHAEQHWLIACLASSAIISMAASLDPQLMQRREELTKNIGVIPKNITSRAWGEAVRFNPSLELREKIKKWYESAYTHRFDYRRALANIDSNIANNNPFLNDLREQAYRSYKSSAHEADAFDVQGLVHNKLYHMLMPRGPSPISFGGNYPPGDLIVF
;
A
#
# COMPACT_ATOMS: atom_id res chain seq x y z
N MET A 1 14.09 14.12 -1.11
CA MET A 1 13.87 12.69 -1.41
C MET A 1 12.60 12.60 -2.23
N ILE A 2 12.61 11.81 -3.31
CA ILE A 2 11.43 11.58 -4.16
C ILE A 2 10.58 10.49 -3.52
N THR A 3 9.25 10.64 -3.54
CA THR A 3 8.30 9.65 -3.00
C THR A 3 7.28 9.20 -4.04
N MET A 4 6.55 8.11 -3.78
CA MET A 4 5.43 7.68 -4.61
C MET A 4 4.26 8.68 -4.55
N ALA A 5 4.19 9.59 -3.59
CA ALA A 5 3.19 10.66 -3.60
C ALA A 5 3.54 11.79 -4.59
N ASP A 6 4.78 11.85 -5.08
CA ASP A 6 5.22 12.93 -5.97
C ASP A 6 4.60 12.76 -7.36
N GLN A 7 4.19 13.89 -7.97
CA GLN A 7 3.51 13.93 -9.27
C GLN A 7 4.25 13.14 -10.38
N GLY A 8 5.59 13.18 -10.37
CA GLY A 8 6.42 12.46 -11.34
C GLY A 8 6.36 10.94 -11.19
N CYS A 9 6.15 10.44 -9.97
CA CYS A 9 6.01 9.01 -9.67
C CYS A 9 4.60 8.51 -9.98
N VAL A 10 3.58 9.28 -9.59
CA VAL A 10 2.17 9.02 -9.95
C VAL A 10 2.02 8.96 -11.47
N SER A 11 2.59 9.94 -12.19
CA SER A 11 2.53 9.97 -13.66
C SER A 11 3.23 8.77 -14.29
N LEU A 12 4.45 8.45 -13.82
CA LEU A 12 5.18 7.27 -14.29
C LEU A 12 4.36 5.99 -14.09
N TYR A 13 3.75 5.81 -12.92
CA TYR A 13 2.91 4.65 -12.68
C TYR A 13 1.72 4.57 -13.63
N ALA A 14 0.99 5.68 -13.79
CA ALA A 14 -0.16 5.75 -14.68
C ALA A 14 0.24 5.43 -16.13
N ASP A 15 1.36 5.97 -16.62
CA ASP A 15 1.89 5.67 -17.95
C ASP A 15 2.16 4.17 -18.13
N LYS A 16 2.75 3.52 -17.12
CA LYS A 16 3.02 2.07 -17.14
C LYS A 16 1.73 1.27 -17.09
N MET A 17 0.74 1.69 -16.32
CA MET A 17 -0.56 1.02 -16.27
C MET A 17 -1.34 1.17 -17.57
N VAL A 18 -1.28 2.31 -18.26
CA VAL A 18 -1.83 2.46 -19.61
C VAL A 18 -1.11 1.55 -20.61
N TYR A 19 0.19 1.38 -20.46
CA TYR A 19 0.94 0.39 -21.25
C TYR A 19 0.45 -1.04 -20.97
N CYS A 20 0.26 -1.42 -19.70
CA CYS A 20 -0.34 -2.71 -19.32
C CYS A 20 -1.72 -2.92 -19.97
N TRP A 21 -2.58 -1.90 -19.88
CA TRP A 21 -3.92 -1.92 -20.46
C TRP A 21 -3.90 -2.21 -21.95
N ASN A 22 -3.13 -1.42 -22.71
CA ASN A 22 -3.07 -1.54 -24.16
C ASN A 22 -2.40 -2.83 -24.62
N THR A 23 -1.45 -3.35 -23.85
CA THR A 23 -0.68 -4.56 -24.18
C THR A 23 -1.48 -5.84 -23.94
N TYR A 24 -2.15 -5.96 -22.79
CA TYR A 24 -2.81 -7.21 -22.40
C TYR A 24 -4.30 -7.08 -22.11
N PHE A 25 -4.69 -6.16 -21.22
CA PHE A 25 -6.03 -6.17 -20.63
C PHE A 25 -7.13 -5.76 -21.61
N LYS A 26 -6.92 -4.70 -22.41
CA LYS A 26 -7.91 -4.21 -23.40
C LYS A 26 -8.39 -5.28 -24.38
N ARG A 27 -7.51 -6.19 -24.76
CA ARG A 27 -7.79 -7.27 -25.71
C ARG A 27 -7.94 -8.64 -25.03
N ASN A 28 -7.80 -8.67 -23.70
CA ASN A 28 -7.76 -9.89 -22.90
C ASN A 28 -6.78 -10.95 -23.47
N ILE A 29 -5.56 -10.55 -23.79
CA ILE A 29 -4.50 -11.42 -24.34
C ILE A 29 -3.37 -11.68 -23.33
N GLY A 30 -2.46 -12.60 -23.66
CA GLY A 30 -1.35 -13.00 -22.80
C GLY A 30 -1.76 -13.94 -21.66
N SER A 31 -0.79 -14.68 -21.11
CA SER A 31 -1.03 -15.51 -19.93
C SER A 31 -1.17 -14.64 -18.68
N VAL A 32 -1.76 -15.17 -17.60
CA VAL A 32 -1.82 -14.49 -16.31
C VAL A 32 -0.41 -14.09 -15.81
N ASN A 33 0.58 -14.94 -16.04
CA ASN A 33 1.96 -14.68 -15.65
C ASN A 33 2.57 -13.51 -16.44
N ASP A 34 2.27 -13.38 -17.74
CA ASP A 34 2.74 -12.25 -18.55
C ASP A 34 2.14 -10.92 -18.06
N ARG A 35 0.85 -10.94 -17.70
CA ARG A 35 0.15 -9.78 -17.15
C ARG A 35 0.73 -9.38 -15.79
N VAL A 36 0.89 -10.34 -14.88
CA VAL A 36 1.49 -10.10 -13.57
C VAL A 36 2.91 -9.58 -13.71
N TYR A 37 3.72 -10.15 -14.60
CA TYR A 37 5.08 -9.69 -14.85
C TYR A 37 5.11 -8.22 -15.27
N LEU A 38 4.20 -7.79 -16.17
CA LEU A 38 4.18 -6.40 -16.61
C LEU A 38 3.70 -5.44 -15.51
N LEU A 39 2.72 -5.86 -14.68
CA LEU A 39 2.33 -5.12 -13.48
C LEU A 39 3.49 -5.01 -12.47
N THR A 40 4.25 -6.08 -12.28
CA THR A 40 5.45 -6.11 -11.44
C THR A 40 6.50 -5.11 -11.92
N LEU A 41 6.74 -5.02 -13.23
CA LEU A 41 7.65 -4.04 -13.81
C LEU A 41 7.16 -2.61 -13.56
N ALA A 42 5.87 -2.35 -13.75
CA ALA A 42 5.26 -1.04 -13.51
C ALA A 42 5.51 -0.55 -12.07
N VAL A 43 5.25 -1.41 -11.07
CA VAL A 43 5.49 -1.07 -9.66
C VAL A 43 6.97 -0.88 -9.36
N ASN A 44 7.81 -1.83 -9.78
CA ASN A 44 9.23 -1.80 -9.45
C ASN A 44 9.97 -0.62 -10.10
N GLU A 45 9.53 -0.14 -11.26
CA GLU A 45 10.12 1.05 -11.89
C GLU A 45 9.88 2.32 -11.06
N VAL A 46 8.68 2.46 -10.49
CA VAL A 46 8.35 3.56 -9.57
C VAL A 46 9.15 3.42 -8.26
N HIS A 47 9.23 2.20 -7.71
CA HIS A 47 10.03 1.94 -6.50
C HIS A 47 11.50 2.30 -6.69
N ILE A 48 12.11 1.93 -7.83
CA ILE A 48 13.48 2.29 -8.16
C ILE A 48 13.65 3.82 -8.16
N ARG A 49 12.70 4.56 -8.75
CA ARG A 49 12.73 6.03 -8.78
C ARG A 49 12.69 6.66 -7.40
N CYS A 50 11.96 6.06 -6.46
CA CYS A 50 11.84 6.50 -5.07
C CYS A 50 12.94 5.92 -4.15
N GLY A 51 13.83 5.07 -4.69
CA GLY A 51 14.85 4.36 -3.90
C GLY A 51 14.31 3.20 -3.05
N VAL A 52 13.03 2.84 -3.20
CA VAL A 52 12.38 1.73 -2.50
C VAL A 52 12.92 0.39 -3.03
N PRO A 53 13.21 -0.60 -2.17
CA PRO A 53 13.61 -1.92 -2.61
C PRO A 53 12.52 -2.63 -3.40
N ARG A 54 12.92 -3.27 -4.50
CA ARG A 54 12.02 -4.06 -5.35
C ARG A 54 11.24 -5.08 -4.52
N ILE A 55 9.97 -5.22 -4.86
CA ILE A 55 9.10 -6.25 -4.29
C ILE A 55 8.99 -7.42 -5.25
N THR A 56 8.79 -8.61 -4.68
CA THR A 56 8.47 -9.83 -5.44
C THR A 56 6.96 -10.05 -5.44
N PHE A 57 6.47 -10.83 -6.42
CA PHE A 57 5.04 -11.06 -6.62
C PHE A 57 4.69 -12.55 -6.61
N SER A 58 3.54 -12.91 -6.05
CA SER A 58 2.97 -14.26 -6.15
C SER A 58 1.45 -14.21 -6.26
N ASP A 59 0.84 -15.38 -6.46
CA ASP A 59 -0.59 -15.55 -6.34
C ASP A 59 -1.04 -15.38 -4.87
N LEU A 60 -2.17 -14.71 -4.70
CA LEU A 60 -2.90 -14.55 -3.45
C LEU A 60 -3.69 -15.82 -3.09
N GLY A 61 -3.91 -16.72 -4.06
CA GLY A 61 -4.64 -17.98 -3.89
C GLY A 61 -6.16 -17.77 -3.86
N ASN A 62 -6.90 -18.74 -3.29
CA ASN A 62 -8.37 -18.73 -3.19
C ASN A 62 -8.90 -17.69 -2.18
N LYS A 63 -8.56 -16.41 -2.38
CA LYS A 63 -9.17 -15.28 -1.69
C LYS A 63 -10.39 -14.78 -2.47
N SER A 64 -11.21 -13.98 -1.79
CA SER A 64 -12.39 -13.33 -2.40
C SER A 64 -12.03 -12.67 -3.74
N PRO A 65 -12.89 -12.74 -4.76
CA PRO A 65 -12.69 -12.03 -6.02
C PRO A 65 -12.62 -10.50 -5.85
N THR A 66 -12.99 -9.98 -4.68
CA THR A 66 -12.91 -8.55 -4.36
C THR A 66 -11.53 -8.10 -3.85
N THR A 67 -10.68 -9.02 -3.41
CA THR A 67 -9.30 -8.68 -2.99
C THR A 67 -8.38 -8.77 -4.20
N ILE A 68 -7.86 -7.64 -4.64
CA ILE A 68 -6.99 -7.54 -5.82
C ILE A 68 -5.54 -7.88 -5.45
N GLY A 69 -5.07 -7.41 -4.30
CA GLY A 69 -3.75 -7.72 -3.82
C GLY A 69 -3.55 -7.37 -2.35
N THR A 70 -2.42 -7.79 -1.80
CA THR A 70 -1.96 -7.46 -0.44
C THR A 70 -0.44 -7.37 -0.42
N PHE A 71 0.11 -6.45 0.37
CA PHE A 71 1.54 -6.38 0.66
C PHE A 71 1.87 -7.01 2.01
N ASP A 72 2.78 -7.98 2.00
CA ASP A 72 3.36 -8.58 3.19
C ASP A 72 4.73 -7.96 3.47
N ARG A 73 4.78 -7.05 4.45
CA ARG A 73 6.03 -6.41 4.89
C ARG A 73 7.05 -7.38 5.48
N THR A 74 6.62 -8.53 5.99
CA THR A 74 7.49 -9.52 6.64
C THR A 74 8.20 -10.42 5.63
N ALA A 75 7.60 -10.59 4.45
CA ALA A 75 8.22 -11.25 3.31
C ALA A 75 8.77 -10.25 2.27
N TRP A 76 8.45 -8.96 2.41
CA TRP A 76 8.69 -7.90 1.41
C TRP A 76 8.14 -8.27 0.03
N HIS A 77 6.86 -8.64 0.01
CA HIS A 77 6.25 -9.38 -1.07
C HIS A 77 4.80 -8.93 -1.31
N MET A 78 4.39 -8.77 -2.56
CA MET A 78 3.02 -8.46 -2.94
C MET A 78 2.32 -9.68 -3.52
N LYS A 79 1.21 -10.08 -2.92
CA LYS A 79 0.36 -11.15 -3.45
C LYS A 79 -0.76 -10.53 -4.26
N LEU A 80 -1.00 -11.03 -5.47
CA LEU A 80 -2.08 -10.57 -6.34
C LEU A 80 -3.07 -11.68 -6.62
N ASN A 81 -4.34 -11.35 -6.79
CA ASN A 81 -5.36 -12.32 -7.15
C ASN A 81 -5.27 -12.68 -8.65
N TYR A 82 -4.72 -13.85 -8.95
CA TYR A 82 -4.49 -14.27 -10.33
C TYR A 82 -5.80 -14.55 -11.09
N ALA A 83 -6.89 -14.89 -10.38
CA ALA A 83 -8.20 -15.06 -11.02
C ALA A 83 -8.73 -13.71 -11.54
N VAL A 84 -8.56 -12.64 -10.77
CA VAL A 84 -8.96 -11.28 -11.17
C VAL A 84 -8.09 -10.78 -12.34
N ILE A 85 -6.78 -11.00 -12.28
CA ILE A 85 -5.84 -10.55 -13.32
C ILE A 85 -5.97 -11.36 -14.62
N GLY A 86 -6.22 -12.66 -14.51
CA GLY A 86 -6.42 -13.56 -15.63
C GLY A 86 -7.80 -13.41 -16.29
N GLY A 87 -8.77 -12.88 -15.55
CA GLY A 87 -10.12 -12.64 -16.03
C GLY A 87 -10.21 -11.49 -17.05
N TYR A 88 -11.38 -11.39 -17.70
CA TYR A 88 -11.75 -10.19 -18.43
C TYR A 88 -12.03 -9.06 -17.42
N VAL A 89 -11.45 -7.89 -17.67
CA VAL A 89 -11.72 -6.66 -16.92
C VAL A 89 -12.02 -5.56 -17.92
N ASP A 90 -13.07 -4.80 -17.64
CA ASP A 90 -13.36 -3.58 -18.39
C ASP A 90 -12.43 -2.44 -17.93
N GLU A 91 -12.57 -1.26 -18.54
CA GLU A 91 -11.72 -0.11 -18.23
C GLU A 91 -11.85 0.33 -16.77
N ASN A 92 -13.07 0.30 -16.22
CA ASN A 92 -13.30 0.67 -14.83
C ASN A 92 -12.68 -0.35 -13.86
N GLY A 93 -12.89 -1.65 -14.11
CA GLY A 93 -12.28 -2.73 -13.34
C GLY A 93 -10.75 -2.69 -13.40
N PHE A 94 -10.17 -2.32 -14.54
CA PHE A 94 -8.73 -2.13 -14.66
C PHE A 94 -8.22 -0.91 -13.87
N MET A 95 -8.93 0.22 -13.88
CA MET A 95 -8.57 1.38 -13.05
C MET A 95 -8.56 1.03 -11.56
N LEU A 96 -9.61 0.35 -11.09
CA LEU A 96 -9.70 -0.13 -9.70
C LEU A 96 -8.57 -1.11 -9.36
N MET A 97 -8.18 -1.97 -10.30
CA MET A 97 -7.03 -2.86 -10.15
C MET A 97 -5.72 -2.09 -10.03
N ALA A 98 -5.51 -1.10 -10.89
CA ALA A 98 -4.32 -0.27 -10.87
C ALA A 98 -4.22 0.56 -9.58
N GLU A 99 -5.33 1.07 -9.06
CA GLU A 99 -5.40 1.75 -7.76
C GLU A 99 -5.01 0.83 -6.62
N ALA A 100 -5.62 -0.37 -6.53
CA ALA A 100 -5.32 -1.32 -5.48
C ALA A 100 -3.85 -1.75 -5.50
N ILE A 101 -3.28 -2.02 -6.68
CA ILE A 101 -1.85 -2.34 -6.81
C ILE A 101 -0.98 -1.16 -6.35
N TYR A 102 -1.37 0.08 -6.65
CA TYR A 102 -0.62 1.25 -6.21
C TYR A 102 -0.68 1.43 -4.69
N HIS A 103 -1.85 1.20 -4.10
CA HIS A 103 -2.09 1.24 -2.67
C HIS A 103 -1.15 0.26 -1.94
N GLU A 104 -1.11 -1.00 -2.37
CA GLU A 104 -0.21 -2.00 -1.78
C GLU A 104 1.27 -1.66 -2.00
N ALA A 105 1.61 -1.08 -3.15
CA ALA A 105 2.98 -0.63 -3.44
C ALA A 105 3.37 0.56 -2.57
N ARG A 106 2.41 1.40 -2.17
CA ARG A 106 2.60 2.53 -1.26
C ARG A 106 2.94 2.06 0.14
N HIS A 107 2.31 0.99 0.63
CA HIS A 107 2.68 0.40 1.92
C HIS A 107 4.14 -0.07 1.95
N ALA A 108 4.66 -0.62 0.85
CA ALA A 108 6.08 -0.96 0.75
C ALA A 108 6.97 0.27 0.91
N GLU A 109 6.64 1.39 0.25
CA GLU A 109 7.37 2.65 0.45
C GLU A 109 7.26 3.18 1.88
N GLN A 110 6.06 3.18 2.48
CA GLN A 110 5.87 3.66 3.86
C GLN A 110 6.74 2.86 4.84
N HIS A 111 6.73 1.53 4.74
CA HIS A 111 7.56 0.67 5.58
C HIS A 111 9.07 0.87 5.33
N TRP A 112 9.47 1.13 4.08
CA TRP A 112 10.85 1.46 3.75
C TRP A 112 11.30 2.78 4.39
N LEU A 113 10.47 3.82 4.31
CA LEU A 113 10.76 5.14 4.89
C LEU A 113 10.78 5.08 6.42
N ILE A 114 9.87 4.31 7.04
CA ILE A 114 9.91 4.03 8.48
C ILE A 114 11.22 3.35 8.85
N ALA A 115 11.64 2.32 8.09
CA ALA A 115 12.89 1.62 8.35
C ALA A 115 14.09 2.57 8.27
N CYS A 116 14.15 3.46 7.27
CA CYS A 116 15.21 4.46 7.13
C CYS A 116 15.23 5.48 8.28
N LEU A 117 14.07 5.99 8.68
CA LEU A 117 13.97 6.98 9.77
C LEU A 117 14.30 6.36 11.13
N ALA A 118 13.72 5.19 11.44
CA ALA A 118 13.98 4.47 12.68
C ALA A 118 15.45 4.08 12.79
N SER A 119 16.04 3.65 11.67
CA SER A 119 17.46 3.42 11.54
C SER A 119 18.24 4.70 11.90
N SER A 120 18.01 5.81 11.19
CA SER A 120 18.70 7.08 11.45
C SER A 120 18.64 7.50 12.95
N ALA A 121 17.47 7.33 13.57
CA ALA A 121 17.29 7.56 15.01
C ALA A 121 18.14 6.61 15.89
N ILE A 122 18.12 5.30 15.63
CA ILE A 122 18.92 4.31 16.38
C ILE A 122 20.42 4.63 16.29
N ILE A 123 20.95 5.03 15.11
CA ILE A 123 22.36 5.46 14.97
C ILE A 123 22.63 6.68 15.85
N SER A 124 21.75 7.68 15.83
CA SER A 124 21.94 8.90 16.62
C SER A 124 21.97 8.64 18.14
N MET A 125 21.30 7.56 18.59
CA MET A 125 21.25 7.14 19.99
C MET A 125 22.34 6.12 20.38
N ALA A 126 23.17 5.66 19.44
CA ALA A 126 24.05 4.50 19.65
C ALA A 126 25.04 4.65 20.81
N ALA A 127 25.60 5.86 20.99
CA ALA A 127 26.57 6.17 22.03
C ALA A 127 25.95 6.64 23.36
N SER A 128 24.61 6.79 23.42
CA SER A 128 23.94 7.27 24.63
C SER A 128 23.87 6.18 25.70
N LEU A 129 24.19 6.56 26.94
CA LEU A 129 24.00 5.73 28.15
C LEU A 129 22.74 6.14 28.94
N ASP A 130 21.94 7.08 28.41
CA ASP A 130 20.65 7.44 29.00
C ASP A 130 19.70 6.23 28.92
N PRO A 131 19.18 5.71 30.07
CA PRO A 131 18.29 4.56 30.08
C PRO A 131 17.05 4.72 29.20
N GLN A 132 16.50 5.92 29.07
CA GLN A 132 15.31 6.17 28.24
C GLN A 132 15.65 6.06 26.75
N LEU A 133 16.80 6.58 26.34
CA LEU A 133 17.26 6.49 24.96
C LEU A 133 17.66 5.05 24.60
N MET A 134 18.23 4.31 25.54
CA MET A 134 18.51 2.87 25.37
C MET A 134 17.23 2.07 25.17
N GLN A 135 16.20 2.28 26.01
CA GLN A 135 14.91 1.63 25.87
C GLN A 135 14.23 1.98 24.54
N ARG A 136 14.26 3.25 24.14
CA ARG A 136 13.68 3.69 22.86
C ARG A 136 14.39 3.07 21.67
N ARG A 137 15.72 2.93 21.73
CA ARG A 137 16.53 2.26 20.71
C ARG A 137 16.13 0.78 20.55
N GLU A 138 15.95 0.07 21.67
CA GLU A 138 15.51 -1.33 21.67
C GLU A 138 14.12 -1.49 21.07
N GLU A 139 13.19 -0.61 21.44
CA GLU A 139 11.82 -0.59 20.89
C GLU A 139 11.83 -0.40 19.36
N LEU A 140 12.56 0.61 18.87
CA LEU A 140 12.67 0.85 17.42
C LEU A 140 13.27 -0.36 16.70
N THR A 141 14.34 -0.94 17.26
CA THR A 141 15.01 -2.12 16.70
C THR A 141 14.05 -3.31 16.60
N LYS A 142 13.28 -3.56 17.65
CA LYS A 142 12.27 -4.62 17.69
C LYS A 142 11.18 -4.38 16.65
N ASN A 143 10.66 -3.15 16.57
CA ASN A 143 9.55 -2.82 15.68
C ASN A 143 9.93 -2.94 14.20
N ILE A 144 11.11 -2.46 13.79
CA ILE A 144 11.58 -2.65 12.41
C ILE A 144 12.08 -4.06 12.13
N GLY A 145 12.34 -4.87 13.16
CA GLY A 145 12.78 -6.26 13.05
C GLY A 145 11.77 -7.20 12.37
N VAL A 146 10.51 -6.76 12.19
CA VAL A 146 9.51 -7.50 11.40
C VAL A 146 9.75 -7.39 9.90
N ILE A 147 10.58 -6.44 9.44
CA ILE A 147 10.94 -6.26 8.03
C ILE A 147 12.16 -7.15 7.73
N PRO A 148 12.25 -7.82 6.57
CA PRO A 148 13.37 -8.68 6.21
C PRO A 148 14.74 -8.05 6.41
N LYS A 149 15.70 -8.88 6.86
CA LYS A 149 17.07 -8.45 7.17
C LYS A 149 17.77 -7.77 6.00
N ASN A 150 17.57 -8.23 4.77
CA ASN A 150 18.16 -7.62 3.57
C ASN A 150 17.62 -6.19 3.34
N ILE A 151 16.35 -5.95 3.68
CA ILE A 151 15.72 -4.62 3.56
C ILE A 151 16.19 -3.71 4.69
N THR A 152 16.18 -4.17 5.94
CA THR A 152 16.64 -3.37 7.08
C THR A 152 18.15 -3.08 7.03
N SER A 153 18.97 -4.01 6.52
CA SER A 153 20.40 -3.75 6.28
C SER A 153 20.63 -2.68 5.22
N ARG A 154 19.81 -2.65 4.16
CA ARG A 154 19.87 -1.58 3.16
C ARG A 154 19.41 -0.25 3.75
N ALA A 155 18.31 -0.25 4.51
CA ALA A 155 17.84 0.94 5.22
C ALA A 155 18.93 1.47 6.16
N TRP A 156 19.71 0.56 6.76
CA TRP A 156 20.84 0.91 7.60
C TRP A 156 21.92 1.70 6.84
N GLY A 157 22.27 1.25 5.64
CA GLY A 157 23.22 1.95 4.77
C GLY A 157 22.72 3.33 4.33
N GLU A 158 21.41 3.48 4.15
CA GLU A 158 20.79 4.76 3.76
C GLU A 158 20.60 5.74 4.93
N ALA A 159 20.52 5.24 6.17
CA ALA A 159 20.16 6.00 7.36
C ALA A 159 21.01 7.26 7.60
N VAL A 160 22.30 7.20 7.26
CA VAL A 160 23.25 8.32 7.42
C VAL A 160 22.94 9.47 6.45
N ARG A 161 22.40 9.15 5.27
CA ARG A 161 22.05 10.13 4.22
C ARG A 161 20.56 10.45 4.22
N PHE A 162 19.77 9.76 5.04
CA PHE A 162 18.33 9.91 5.13
C PHE A 162 17.97 11.21 5.87
N ASN A 163 17.79 12.28 5.10
CA ASN A 163 17.38 13.59 5.61
C ASN A 163 16.09 14.06 4.92
N PRO A 164 14.92 13.52 5.30
CA PRO A 164 13.64 13.97 4.74
C PRO A 164 13.34 15.40 5.16
N SER A 165 12.46 16.09 4.40
CA SER A 165 11.89 17.37 4.83
C SER A 165 11.15 17.21 6.16
N LEU A 166 10.95 18.31 6.88
CA LEU A 166 10.21 18.29 8.14
C LEU A 166 8.81 17.70 7.96
N GLU A 167 8.10 18.10 6.91
CA GLU A 167 6.77 17.59 6.58
C GLU A 167 6.77 16.07 6.39
N LEU A 168 7.70 15.54 5.58
CA LEU A 168 7.80 14.11 5.33
C LEU A 168 8.21 13.34 6.60
N ARG A 169 9.10 13.91 7.41
CA ARG A 169 9.50 13.33 8.70
C ARG A 169 8.29 13.14 9.63
N GLU A 170 7.43 14.16 9.74
CA GLU A 170 6.22 14.07 10.56
C GLU A 170 5.21 13.08 10.00
N LYS A 171 5.07 12.98 8.67
CA LYS A 171 4.26 11.92 8.04
C LYS A 171 4.77 10.52 8.39
N ILE A 172 6.07 10.28 8.25
CA ILE A 172 6.68 8.98 8.58
C ILE A 172 6.48 8.62 10.06
N LYS A 173 6.61 9.59 10.98
CA LYS A 173 6.32 9.36 12.40
C LYS A 173 4.88 8.90 12.63
N LYS A 174 3.91 9.59 12.02
CA LYS A 174 2.48 9.19 12.12
C LYS A 174 2.23 7.80 11.53
N TRP A 175 2.89 7.45 10.42
CA TRP A 175 2.81 6.09 9.88
C TRP A 175 3.40 5.07 10.84
N TYR A 176 4.57 5.35 11.43
CA TYR A 176 5.19 4.48 12.43
C TYR A 176 4.26 4.26 13.63
N GLU A 177 3.71 5.33 14.18
CA GLU A 177 2.78 5.26 15.31
C GLU A 177 1.54 4.43 14.95
N SER A 178 0.95 4.71 13.79
CA SER A 178 -0.25 4.01 13.33
C SER A 178 -0.01 2.54 13.01
N ALA A 179 1.18 2.15 12.52
CA ALA A 179 1.46 0.79 12.07
C ALA A 179 2.11 -0.10 13.16
N TYR A 180 2.84 0.49 14.11
CA TYR A 180 3.68 -0.25 15.06
C TYR A 180 3.36 0.00 16.54
N THR A 181 2.86 1.17 16.94
CA THR A 181 2.59 1.46 18.37
C THR A 181 1.11 1.44 18.71
N HIS A 182 0.27 2.04 17.87
CA HIS A 182 -1.17 2.18 18.05
C HIS A 182 -1.94 1.46 16.94
N ARG A 183 -1.44 0.29 16.54
CA ARG A 183 -2.02 -0.47 15.45
C ARG A 183 -3.48 -0.79 15.73
N PHE A 184 -4.38 -0.20 14.93
CA PHE A 184 -5.78 -0.60 14.91
C PHE A 184 -5.86 -2.02 14.35
N ASP A 185 -6.26 -2.96 15.20
CA ASP A 185 -6.40 -4.37 14.81
C ASP A 185 -7.79 -4.60 14.22
N TYR A 186 -7.94 -4.28 12.93
CA TYR A 186 -9.20 -4.46 12.20
C TYR A 186 -9.68 -5.92 12.24
N ARG A 187 -8.77 -6.89 12.15
CA ARG A 187 -9.13 -8.33 12.23
C ARG A 187 -9.67 -8.68 13.60
N ARG A 188 -9.06 -8.21 14.68
CA ARG A 188 -9.61 -8.42 16.03
C ARG A 188 -10.93 -7.67 16.23
N ALA A 189 -11.07 -6.47 15.67
CA ALA A 189 -12.33 -5.73 15.69
C ALA A 189 -13.45 -6.52 14.97
N LEU A 190 -13.16 -7.12 13.81
CA LEU A 190 -14.10 -7.95 13.04
C LEU A 190 -14.32 -9.34 13.63
N ALA A 191 -13.31 -10.00 14.20
CA ALA A 191 -13.43 -11.33 14.78
C ALA A 191 -14.43 -11.37 15.95
N ASN A 192 -14.55 -10.26 16.68
CA ASN A 192 -15.55 -10.08 17.73
C ASN A 192 -16.97 -9.84 17.17
N ILE A 193 -17.09 -9.46 15.90
CA ILE A 193 -18.36 -9.20 15.19
C ILE A 193 -18.87 -10.51 14.56
N ASP A 194 -17.98 -11.32 13.97
CA ASP A 194 -18.33 -12.56 13.26
C ASP A 194 -18.69 -13.73 14.20
N SER A 195 -18.32 -13.67 15.48
CA SER A 195 -18.39 -14.83 16.36
C SER A 195 -19.79 -15.22 16.86
N ASN A 196 -20.90 -14.55 16.50
CA ASN A 196 -22.21 -14.90 17.10
C ASN A 196 -23.53 -14.65 16.34
N ILE A 197 -23.62 -14.03 15.15
CA ILE A 197 -24.95 -13.70 14.58
C ILE A 197 -24.98 -13.78 13.04
N ALA A 198 -26.12 -14.22 12.48
CA ALA A 198 -26.39 -14.35 11.05
C ALA A 198 -26.00 -13.11 10.22
N ASN A 199 -25.37 -13.34 9.07
CA ASN A 199 -24.74 -12.37 8.15
C ASN A 199 -25.61 -11.23 7.59
N ASN A 200 -26.88 -11.12 7.97
CA ASN A 200 -27.83 -10.12 7.45
C ASN A 200 -28.38 -9.16 8.54
N ASN A 201 -27.70 -9.02 9.68
CA ASN A 201 -28.10 -8.07 10.71
C ASN A 201 -27.61 -6.64 10.36
N PRO A 202 -28.50 -5.66 10.16
CA PRO A 202 -28.13 -4.26 9.85
C PRO A 202 -27.16 -3.64 10.85
N PHE A 203 -27.23 -4.05 12.13
CA PHE A 203 -26.29 -3.61 13.16
C PHE A 203 -24.86 -4.10 12.92
N LEU A 204 -24.67 -5.32 12.42
CA LEU A 204 -23.34 -5.83 12.09
C LEU A 204 -22.74 -5.12 10.88
N ASN A 205 -23.57 -4.74 9.91
CA ASN A 205 -23.12 -3.96 8.76
C ASN A 205 -22.65 -2.56 9.18
N ASP A 206 -23.37 -1.90 10.10
CA ASP A 206 -22.95 -0.61 10.65
C ASP A 206 -21.64 -0.73 11.45
N LEU A 207 -21.47 -1.77 12.27
CA LEU A 207 -20.21 -2.02 12.98
C LEU A 207 -19.03 -2.29 12.03
N ARG A 208 -19.23 -3.10 10.98
CA ARG A 208 -18.23 -3.34 9.93
C ARG A 208 -17.84 -2.04 9.23
N GLU A 209 -18.83 -1.20 8.92
CA GLU A 209 -18.62 0.11 8.32
C GLU A 209 -17.81 1.04 9.24
N GLN A 210 -18.14 1.11 10.52
CA GLN A 210 -17.40 1.92 11.50
C GLN A 210 -15.95 1.44 11.67
N ALA A 211 -15.74 0.12 11.74
CA ALA A 211 -14.41 -0.46 11.81
C ALA A 211 -13.60 -0.16 10.54
N TYR A 212 -14.22 -0.24 9.36
CA TYR A 212 -13.58 0.09 8.08
C TYR A 212 -13.24 1.59 8.00
N ARG A 213 -14.16 2.48 8.38
CA ARG A 213 -13.91 3.93 8.44
C ARG A 213 -12.76 4.29 9.38
N SER A 214 -12.66 3.60 10.52
CA SER A 214 -11.55 3.79 11.47
C SER A 214 -10.22 3.30 10.90
N TYR A 215 -10.24 2.17 10.20
CA TYR A 215 -9.07 1.65 9.50
C TYR A 215 -8.60 2.59 8.38
N LYS A 216 -9.52 2.97 7.48
CA LYS A 216 -9.27 3.88 6.34
C LYS A 216 -8.75 5.25 6.78
N SER A 217 -9.17 5.73 7.95
CA SER A 217 -8.74 7.03 8.49
C SER A 217 -7.43 6.96 9.29
N SER A 218 -6.89 5.76 9.52
CA SER A 218 -5.59 5.62 10.18
C SER A 218 -4.47 6.21 9.30
N ALA A 219 -3.44 6.81 9.91
CA ALA A 219 -2.48 7.64 9.18
C ALA A 219 -1.73 6.88 8.06
N HIS A 220 -1.44 5.59 8.26
CA HIS A 220 -0.78 4.76 7.24
C HIS A 220 -1.71 4.44 6.06
N GLU A 221 -3.00 4.26 6.32
CA GLU A 221 -4.02 3.95 5.31
C GLU A 221 -4.48 5.20 4.56
N ALA A 222 -4.82 6.26 5.28
CA ALA A 222 -5.34 7.49 4.70
C ALA A 222 -4.39 8.06 3.62
N ASP A 223 -3.08 8.04 3.87
CA ASP A 223 -2.07 8.46 2.88
C ASP A 223 -2.09 7.57 1.62
N ALA A 224 -2.26 6.26 1.77
CA ALA A 224 -2.37 5.35 0.63
C ALA A 224 -3.68 5.58 -0.15
N PHE A 225 -4.79 5.82 0.55
CA PHE A 225 -6.09 6.16 -0.03
C PHE A 225 -6.11 7.51 -0.76
N ASP A 226 -5.38 8.51 -0.26
CA ASP A 226 -5.31 9.82 -0.91
C ASP A 226 -4.54 9.73 -2.25
N VAL A 227 -3.42 9.00 -2.27
CA VAL A 227 -2.58 8.90 -3.47
C VAL A 227 -3.21 8.00 -4.54
N GLN A 228 -3.95 6.94 -4.18
CA GLN A 228 -4.69 6.16 -5.20
C GLN A 228 -5.72 7.02 -5.96
N GLY A 229 -6.32 8.04 -5.32
CA GLY A 229 -7.23 8.97 -5.99
C GLY A 229 -6.54 9.78 -7.09
N LEU A 230 -5.26 10.13 -6.90
CA LEU A 230 -4.45 10.80 -7.92
C LEU A 230 -4.17 9.87 -9.11
N VAL A 231 -3.89 8.59 -8.84
CA VAL A 231 -3.70 7.56 -9.86
C VAL A 231 -4.98 7.34 -10.66
N HIS A 232 -6.13 7.21 -9.98
CA HIS A 232 -7.44 7.08 -10.63
C HIS A 232 -7.69 8.22 -11.62
N ASN A 233 -7.59 9.47 -11.16
CA ASN A 233 -7.84 10.64 -11.99
C ASN A 233 -6.91 10.68 -13.21
N LYS A 234 -5.63 10.31 -13.01
CA LYS A 234 -4.66 10.28 -14.10
C LYS A 234 -5.01 9.20 -15.13
N LEU A 235 -5.33 7.98 -14.68
CA LEU A 235 -5.75 6.89 -15.55
C LEU A 235 -7.04 7.21 -16.30
N TYR A 236 -8.02 7.80 -15.61
CA TYR A 236 -9.27 8.24 -16.21
C TYR A 236 -9.02 9.14 -17.41
N HIS A 237 -8.20 10.18 -17.26
CA HIS A 237 -7.92 11.11 -18.36
C HIS A 237 -7.15 10.47 -19.52
N MET A 238 -6.34 9.44 -19.25
CA MET A 238 -5.55 8.77 -20.28
C MET A 238 -6.32 7.69 -21.02
N LEU A 239 -7.21 6.97 -20.33
CA LEU A 239 -8.02 5.89 -20.89
C LEU A 239 -9.33 6.40 -21.48
N MET A 240 -9.89 7.48 -20.92
CA MET A 240 -11.18 8.07 -21.30
C MET A 240 -11.06 9.55 -21.72
N PRO A 241 -10.27 9.89 -22.75
CA PRO A 241 -10.01 11.29 -23.13
C PRO A 241 -11.23 12.05 -23.68
N ARG A 242 -12.37 11.38 -23.89
CA ARG A 242 -13.63 11.96 -24.38
C ARG A 242 -14.81 11.82 -23.39
N GLY A 243 -14.57 11.29 -22.19
CA GLY A 243 -15.60 11.18 -21.15
C GLY A 243 -15.82 12.51 -20.43
N PRO A 244 -17.02 12.76 -19.85
CA PRO A 244 -17.19 13.88 -18.94
C PRO A 244 -16.23 13.73 -17.77
N SER A 245 -15.54 14.80 -17.34
CA SER A 245 -14.62 14.77 -16.19
C SER A 245 -15.22 13.95 -15.03
N PRO A 246 -14.44 13.09 -14.36
CA PRO A 246 -14.97 12.26 -13.31
C PRO A 246 -15.50 13.21 -12.22
N ILE A 247 -16.77 13.02 -11.84
CA ILE A 247 -17.31 13.65 -10.64
C ILE A 247 -16.35 13.24 -9.52
N SER A 248 -15.81 14.22 -8.79
CA SER A 248 -14.91 13.97 -7.67
C SER A 248 -15.52 12.91 -6.77
N PHE A 249 -15.02 11.67 -6.83
CA PHE A 249 -15.46 10.61 -5.96
C PHE A 249 -14.89 10.91 -4.57
N GLY A 250 -15.58 11.77 -3.81
CA GLY A 250 -15.62 11.70 -2.34
C GLY A 250 -16.37 10.45 -1.90
N GLY A 251 -16.10 9.31 -2.54
CA GLY A 251 -16.92 8.12 -2.57
C GLY A 251 -16.98 7.48 -1.19
N ASN A 252 -18.14 7.63 -0.55
CA ASN A 252 -18.70 6.59 0.29
C ASN A 252 -18.80 5.32 -0.56
N TYR A 253 -17.76 4.49 -0.52
CA TYR A 253 -17.90 3.09 -0.89
C TYR A 253 -18.93 2.49 0.04
N PRO A 254 -19.95 1.76 -0.45
CA PRO A 254 -20.79 0.97 0.45
C PRO A 254 -19.87 0.07 1.29
N PRO A 255 -20.20 -0.22 2.56
CA PRO A 255 -19.39 -1.06 3.45
C PRO A 255 -19.30 -2.54 3.04
N GLY A 256 -19.55 -2.87 1.77
CA GLY A 256 -19.45 -4.20 1.21
C GLY A 256 -18.11 -4.41 0.51
N ASP A 257 -17.21 -5.10 1.21
CA ASP A 257 -16.28 -6.09 0.65
C ASP A 257 -15.14 -5.65 -0.28
N LEU A 258 -14.83 -4.35 -0.38
CA LEU A 258 -13.54 -3.89 -0.92
C LEU A 258 -12.51 -3.88 0.20
N ILE A 259 -11.57 -4.82 0.14
CA ILE A 259 -10.46 -5.08 1.08
C ILE A 259 -10.84 -6.05 2.21
N VAL A 260 -10.72 -7.35 1.91
CA VAL A 260 -10.57 -8.41 2.91
C VAL A 260 -9.11 -8.90 2.88
N PHE A 261 -8.35 -8.58 3.93
CA PHE A 261 -6.99 -9.14 4.17
C PHE A 261 -7.05 -10.59 4.65
#